data_AF-A0A484HDN8-F1
#
_entry.id   AF-A0A484HDN8-F1
#
_cell.length_a   1.000
_cell.length_b   1.000
_cell.length_c   1.000
_cell.angle_alpha   90.00
_cell.angle_beta   90.00
_cell.angle_gamma   90.00
#
_symmetry.space_group_name_H-M   'P 1'
#
loop_
_entity.id
_entity.type
_entity.pdbx_description
1 polymer ?
#
loop_
_entity_poly.entity_id
_entity_poly.type
_entity_poly.pdbx_seq_one_letter_code
_entity_poly.pdbx_strand_id
1 'polypeptide(L)'
;MFPAAITEQRFLEQVDALRAKRKTVDYEDDRESGHTLVDFTLTEGDLRLPINVKNAGTRFENAKRLVGLEPNDCVPIPVYKAYDAIEKESNLLYAVAVDYGLIDSINTHLIPLFDDDEAIVWRVLNDFSGTRIRDAEDKFVYGMTTRHWSGIRKNFATPEFRLISARKSIRILQKQPKRTPGIGLRAWGTGASAEVNVHISIDEETKPWVEVFDRIAANSLNDIIEAINRKKTEVVYDPEI
;
A
#
# COMPACT_ATOMS: atom_id res chain seq x y z
N MET A 1 -6.18 -9.91 -11.28
CA MET A 1 -6.44 -10.02 -9.83
C MET A 1 -5.56 -9.09 -9.01
N PHE A 2 -6.09 -7.93 -8.63
CA PHE A 2 -5.46 -7.05 -7.67
C PHE A 2 -6.25 -7.13 -6.36
N PRO A 3 -5.76 -7.87 -5.35
CA PRO A 3 -6.54 -8.19 -4.15
C PRO A 3 -6.52 -7.06 -3.11
N ALA A 4 -6.56 -5.80 -3.55
CA ALA A 4 -6.48 -4.64 -2.68
C ALA A 4 -7.59 -4.64 -1.63
N ALA A 5 -8.79 -5.06 -2.00
CA ALA A 5 -9.94 -5.10 -1.09
C ALA A 5 -9.67 -5.91 0.19
N ILE A 6 -9.05 -7.09 0.10
CA ILE A 6 -8.76 -7.91 1.29
C ILE A 6 -7.67 -7.25 2.14
N THR A 7 -6.61 -6.74 1.51
CA THR A 7 -5.55 -6.02 2.21
C THR A 7 -6.07 -4.74 2.87
N GLU A 8 -6.97 -4.01 2.23
CA GLU A 8 -7.62 -2.82 2.78
C GLU A 8 -8.55 -3.17 3.96
N GLN A 9 -9.32 -4.26 3.86
CA GLN A 9 -10.14 -4.75 4.98
C GLN A 9 -9.25 -5.11 6.18
N ARG A 10 -8.11 -5.75 5.94
CA ARG A 10 -7.11 -6.01 7.00
C ARG A 10 -6.55 -4.72 7.60
N PHE A 11 -6.31 -3.72 6.78
CA PHE A 11 -5.85 -2.42 7.26
C PHE A 11 -6.91 -1.74 8.13
N LEU A 12 -8.18 -1.76 7.71
CA LEU A 12 -9.30 -1.21 8.49
C LEU A 12 -9.44 -1.89 9.86
N GLU A 13 -9.24 -3.20 9.96
CA GLU A 13 -9.21 -3.88 11.26
C GLU A 13 -8.13 -3.31 12.21
N GLN A 14 -6.97 -2.89 11.66
CA GLN A 14 -5.91 -2.24 12.43
C GLN A 14 -6.28 -0.80 12.84
N VAL A 15 -6.96 -0.07 11.96
CA VAL A 15 -7.45 1.29 12.23
C VAL A 15 -8.56 1.26 13.29
N ASP A 16 -9.50 0.32 13.22
CA ASP A 16 -10.54 0.16 14.24
C ASP A 16 -9.95 -0.19 15.61
N ALA A 17 -8.90 -1.02 15.64
CA ALA A 17 -8.15 -1.27 16.88
C ALA A 17 -7.50 0.02 17.42
N LEU A 18 -7.02 0.91 16.54
CA LEU A 18 -6.42 2.18 16.93
C LEU A 18 -7.46 3.13 17.51
N ARG A 19 -8.63 3.24 16.87
CA ARG A 19 -9.77 4.04 17.37
C ARG A 19 -10.25 3.56 18.73
N ALA A 20 -10.30 2.23 18.92
CA ALA A 20 -10.65 1.64 20.20
C ALA A 20 -9.65 2.01 21.31
N LYS A 21 -8.35 2.07 20.99
CA LYS A 21 -7.28 2.47 21.92
C LYS A 21 -7.20 3.99 22.13
N ARG A 22 -7.52 4.78 21.11
CA ARG A 22 -7.46 6.25 21.10
C ARG A 22 -8.71 6.83 20.43
N LYS A 23 -9.70 7.16 21.25
CA LYS A 23 -11.03 7.61 20.82
C LYS A 23 -11.05 8.95 20.06
N THR A 24 -9.97 9.72 20.11
CA THR A 24 -9.83 10.99 19.39
C THR A 24 -9.38 10.80 17.94
N VAL A 25 -8.92 9.60 17.59
CA VAL A 25 -8.59 9.25 16.21
C VAL A 25 -9.83 8.73 15.51
N ASP A 26 -10.04 9.20 14.29
CA ASP A 26 -11.02 8.65 13.36
C ASP A 26 -10.38 8.44 11.97
N TYR A 27 -11.18 8.02 10.98
CA TYR A 27 -10.71 7.96 9.60
C TYR A 27 -11.80 8.34 8.58
N GLU A 28 -11.33 8.84 7.44
CA GLU A 28 -12.10 9.01 6.22
C GLU A 28 -11.77 7.87 5.24
N ASP A 29 -12.79 7.32 4.57
CA ASP A 29 -12.62 6.35 3.48
C ASP A 29 -12.61 7.10 2.15
N ASP A 30 -11.42 7.25 1.57
CA ASP A 30 -11.19 8.08 0.39
C ASP A 30 -11.20 7.27 -0.91
N ARG A 31 -11.40 5.94 -0.84
CA ARG A 31 -11.30 5.02 -1.99
C ARG A 31 -12.28 5.32 -3.12
N GLU A 32 -13.45 5.85 -2.79
CA GLU A 32 -14.50 6.18 -3.77
C GLU A 32 -14.48 7.65 -4.23
N SER A 33 -13.62 8.49 -3.64
CA SER A 33 -13.60 9.94 -3.87
C SER A 33 -12.96 10.36 -5.21
N GLY A 34 -12.52 9.42 -6.04
CA GLY A 34 -11.93 9.64 -7.36
C GLY A 34 -10.49 9.13 -7.45
N HIS A 35 -9.76 9.54 -8.49
CA HIS A 35 -8.34 9.20 -8.68
C HIS A 35 -7.42 9.96 -7.70
N THR A 36 -7.62 9.75 -6.39
CA THR A 36 -6.80 10.31 -5.33
C THR A 36 -5.57 9.42 -5.10
N LEU A 37 -4.54 9.99 -4.46
CA LEU A 37 -3.34 9.25 -4.06
C LEU A 37 -3.56 8.46 -2.76
N VAL A 38 -4.75 8.55 -2.18
CA VAL A 38 -5.08 8.24 -0.79
C VAL A 38 -6.23 7.24 -0.78
N ASP A 39 -6.07 6.18 0.00
CA ASP A 39 -7.13 5.19 0.20
C ASP A 39 -7.90 5.50 1.51
N PHE A 40 -7.18 5.94 2.55
CA PHE A 40 -7.76 6.33 3.83
C PHE A 40 -7.05 7.56 4.38
N THR A 41 -7.76 8.43 5.10
CA THR A 41 -7.13 9.51 5.87
C THR A 41 -7.41 9.31 7.34
N LEU A 42 -6.37 9.10 8.17
CA LEU A 42 -6.56 9.16 9.63
C LEU A 42 -6.69 10.62 10.06
N THR A 43 -7.65 10.88 10.94
CA THR A 43 -7.96 12.23 11.42
C THR A 43 -7.88 12.30 12.95
N GLU A 44 -7.44 13.44 13.47
CA GLU A 44 -7.46 13.75 14.90
C GLU A 44 -7.52 15.28 15.10
N GLY A 45 -8.71 15.81 15.39
CA GLY A 45 -8.93 17.26 15.31
C GLY A 45 -8.71 17.75 13.87
N ASP A 46 -7.87 18.77 13.70
CA ASP A 46 -7.52 19.31 12.37
C ASP A 46 -6.37 18.53 11.69
N LEU A 47 -5.81 17.52 12.35
CA LEU A 47 -4.71 16.74 11.82
C LEU A 47 -5.22 15.73 10.80
N ARG A 48 -4.51 15.65 9.66
CA ARG A 48 -4.78 14.69 8.59
C ARG A 48 -3.51 13.91 8.27
N LEU A 49 -3.60 12.58 8.35
CA LEU A 49 -2.55 11.66 7.95
C LEU A 49 -3.07 10.77 6.82
N PRO A 50 -2.84 11.15 5.56
CA PRO A 50 -3.26 10.36 4.40
C PRO A 50 -2.45 9.07 4.31
N ILE A 51 -3.14 7.98 4.00
CA ILE A 51 -2.62 6.62 3.91
C ILE A 51 -3.03 6.01 2.58
N ASN A 52 -2.07 5.38 1.93
CA ASN A 52 -2.30 4.58 0.76
C ASN A 52 -1.86 3.14 1.03
N VAL A 53 -2.80 2.20 0.94
CA VAL A 53 -2.59 0.79 1.21
C VAL A 53 -2.08 0.10 -0.05
N LYS A 54 -1.10 -0.77 0.13
CA LYS A 54 -0.45 -1.50 -0.94
C LYS A 54 -0.30 -2.96 -0.54
N ASN A 55 -0.63 -3.85 -1.47
CA ASN A 55 -0.36 -5.27 -1.33
C ASN A 55 0.88 -5.66 -2.16
N ALA A 56 1.81 -6.34 -1.49
CA ALA A 56 2.97 -6.98 -2.04
C ALA A 56 2.72 -8.47 -2.26
N GLY A 57 1.98 -8.76 -3.33
CA GLY A 57 1.54 -10.12 -3.67
C GLY A 57 2.48 -10.90 -4.60
N THR A 58 3.58 -10.30 -5.07
CA THR A 58 4.52 -10.99 -5.97
C THR A 58 5.95 -10.63 -5.61
N ARG A 59 6.81 -11.66 -5.44
CA ARG A 59 8.23 -11.48 -5.16
C ARG A 59 8.98 -10.91 -6.36
N PHE A 60 9.91 -10.00 -6.11
CA PHE A 60 10.84 -9.56 -7.14
C PHE A 60 12.06 -10.50 -7.18
N GLU A 61 11.92 -11.63 -7.87
CA GLU A 61 12.94 -12.71 -7.90
C GLU A 61 14.34 -12.23 -8.37
N ASN A 62 14.39 -11.20 -9.21
CA ASN A 62 15.64 -10.62 -9.71
C ASN A 62 16.20 -9.48 -8.84
N ALA A 63 15.61 -9.18 -7.67
CA ALA A 63 15.97 -8.03 -6.84
C ALA A 63 17.47 -7.97 -6.53
N LYS A 64 18.07 -9.11 -6.18
CA LYS A 64 19.49 -9.17 -5.80
C LYS A 64 20.40 -8.72 -6.93
N ARG A 65 20.09 -9.14 -8.15
CA ARG A 65 20.86 -8.82 -9.35
C ARG A 65 20.62 -7.39 -9.83
N LEU A 66 19.38 -6.90 -9.76
CA LEU A 66 18.97 -5.64 -10.39
C LEU A 66 19.05 -4.44 -9.46
N VAL A 67 18.83 -4.61 -8.17
CA VAL A 67 18.76 -3.53 -7.17
C VAL A 67 19.54 -3.81 -5.89
N GLY A 68 20.18 -4.98 -5.77
CA GLY A 68 21.02 -5.34 -4.63
C GLY A 68 20.25 -5.65 -3.34
N LEU A 69 18.95 -5.95 -3.43
CA LEU A 69 18.09 -6.32 -2.31
C LEU A 69 17.70 -7.79 -2.39
N GLU A 70 17.39 -8.43 -1.26
CA GLU A 70 16.91 -9.81 -1.28
C GLU A 70 15.45 -9.87 -1.80
N PRO A 71 15.06 -10.89 -2.59
CA PRO A 71 13.70 -10.98 -3.15
C PRO A 71 12.56 -10.94 -2.12
N ASN A 72 12.82 -11.44 -0.90
CA ASN A 72 11.84 -11.41 0.20
C ASN A 72 11.85 -10.09 1.00
N ASP A 73 12.85 -9.23 0.76
CA ASP A 73 13.05 -7.94 1.41
C ASP A 73 13.09 -6.81 0.36
N CYS A 74 12.25 -6.90 -0.67
CA CYS A 74 12.26 -5.94 -1.76
C CYS A 74 10.86 -5.68 -2.28
N VAL A 75 10.41 -4.44 -2.12
CA VAL A 75 9.11 -3.99 -2.66
C VAL A 75 9.27 -2.71 -3.49
N PRO A 76 8.59 -2.61 -4.64
CA PRO A 76 8.56 -1.39 -5.44
C PRO A 76 7.54 -0.38 -4.89
N ILE A 77 7.92 0.88 -4.83
CA ILE A 77 7.04 2.02 -4.58
C ILE A 77 6.95 2.89 -5.84
N PRO A 78 5.76 3.24 -6.34
CA PRO A 78 5.59 4.05 -7.54
C PRO A 78 6.09 5.48 -7.33
N VAL A 79 7.19 5.82 -8.00
CA VAL A 79 7.90 7.09 -7.80
C VAL A 79 7.09 8.28 -8.26
N TYR A 80 6.37 8.16 -9.39
CA TYR A 80 5.53 9.25 -9.90
C TYR A 80 4.43 9.63 -8.90
N LYS A 81 3.78 8.64 -8.28
CA LYS A 81 2.79 8.86 -7.21
C LYS A 81 3.44 9.47 -5.98
N ALA A 82 4.66 9.07 -5.65
CA ALA A 82 5.40 9.64 -4.53
C ALA A 82 5.79 11.10 -4.78
N TYR A 83 6.15 11.48 -6.01
CA TYR A 83 6.38 12.88 -6.39
C TYR A 83 5.10 13.71 -6.32
N ASP A 84 4.01 13.24 -6.96
CA ASP A 84 2.71 13.91 -6.89
C ASP A 84 2.23 14.06 -5.44
N ALA A 85 2.50 13.06 -4.59
CA ALA A 85 2.16 13.10 -3.18
C ALA A 85 2.95 14.16 -2.41
N ILE A 86 4.22 14.43 -2.72
CA ILE A 86 4.96 15.49 -2.02
C ILE A 86 4.29 16.85 -2.22
N GLU A 87 3.70 17.09 -3.39
CA GLU A 87 3.02 18.35 -3.71
C GLU A 87 1.60 18.41 -3.15
N LYS A 88 0.83 17.33 -3.31
CA LYS A 88 -0.61 17.30 -3.00
C LYS A 88 -0.92 16.80 -1.59
N GLU A 89 -0.16 15.81 -1.11
CA GLU A 89 -0.42 15.05 0.11
C GLU A 89 0.89 14.82 0.87
N SER A 90 1.53 15.91 1.31
CA SER A 90 2.94 15.87 1.75
C SER A 90 3.25 14.98 2.97
N ASN A 91 2.20 14.51 3.65
CA ASN A 91 2.22 13.58 4.77
C ASN A 91 1.91 12.13 4.39
N LEU A 92 1.77 11.79 3.09
CA LEU A 92 1.35 10.48 2.63
C LEU A 92 2.23 9.35 3.17
N LEU A 93 1.58 8.37 3.79
CA LEU A 93 2.17 7.09 4.17
C LEU A 93 1.68 5.98 3.24
N TYR A 94 2.63 5.18 2.75
CA TYR A 94 2.32 3.89 2.15
C TYR A 94 2.28 2.82 3.23
N ALA A 95 1.16 2.11 3.35
CA ALA A 95 1.00 0.94 4.20
C ALA A 95 1.10 -0.33 3.36
N VAL A 96 2.27 -0.96 3.36
CA VAL A 96 2.57 -2.13 2.53
C VAL A 96 2.37 -3.41 3.33
N ALA A 97 1.47 -4.29 2.89
CA ALA A 97 1.36 -5.65 3.40
C ALA A 97 2.02 -6.62 2.43
N VAL A 98 2.82 -7.56 2.92
CA VAL A 98 3.45 -8.62 2.10
C VAL A 98 2.67 -9.91 2.27
N ASP A 99 2.00 -10.34 1.20
CA ASP A 99 1.19 -11.56 1.20
C ASP A 99 1.24 -12.24 -0.18
N TYR A 100 2.21 -13.15 -0.34
CA TYR A 100 2.38 -13.95 -1.55
C TYR A 100 1.34 -15.07 -1.69
N GLY A 101 0.57 -15.39 -0.64
CA GLY A 101 -0.46 -16.43 -0.63
C GLY A 101 -1.88 -15.91 -0.87
N LEU A 102 -2.04 -14.60 -1.08
CA LEU A 102 -3.35 -13.97 -1.15
C LEU A 102 -4.21 -14.47 -2.32
N ILE A 103 -3.61 -14.67 -3.50
CA ILE A 103 -4.32 -15.18 -4.67
C ILE A 103 -4.83 -16.60 -4.42
N ASP A 104 -3.99 -17.47 -3.86
CA ASP A 104 -4.39 -18.84 -3.51
C ASP A 104 -5.50 -18.84 -2.46
N SER A 105 -5.43 -17.92 -1.49
CA SER A 105 -6.46 -17.74 -0.47
C SER A 105 -7.79 -17.28 -1.08
N ILE A 106 -7.79 -16.36 -2.05
CA ILE A 106 -9.00 -15.96 -2.78
C ILE A 106 -9.61 -17.15 -3.51
N ASN A 107 -8.79 -17.89 -4.24
CA ASN A 107 -9.25 -19.05 -5.01
C ASN A 107 -9.83 -20.15 -4.11
N THR A 108 -9.26 -20.32 -2.91
CA THR A 108 -9.66 -21.39 -1.98
C THR A 108 -10.83 -20.99 -1.09
N HIS A 109 -10.97 -19.70 -0.74
CA HIS A 109 -11.89 -19.28 0.33
C HIS A 109 -12.95 -18.28 -0.10
N LEU A 110 -12.72 -17.48 -1.14
CA LEU A 110 -13.69 -16.48 -1.61
C LEU A 110 -14.49 -17.01 -2.80
N ILE A 111 -13.83 -17.47 -3.86
CA ILE A 111 -14.48 -17.95 -5.09
C ILE A 111 -15.52 -19.06 -4.82
N PRO A 112 -15.27 -20.04 -3.93
CA PRO A 112 -16.25 -21.10 -3.66
C PRO A 112 -17.55 -20.62 -2.99
N LEU A 113 -17.62 -19.35 -2.56
CA LEU A 113 -18.82 -18.77 -1.95
C LEU A 113 -19.75 -18.10 -2.97
N PHE A 114 -19.30 -17.95 -4.22
CA PHE A 114 -20.09 -17.31 -5.26
C PHE A 114 -21.34 -18.13 -5.55
N ASP A 115 -22.48 -17.45 -5.65
CA ASP A 115 -23.68 -18.06 -6.22
C ASP A 115 -23.54 -18.28 -7.74
N ASP A 116 -24.55 -18.88 -8.37
CA ASP A 116 -24.51 -19.21 -9.79
C ASP A 116 -24.32 -17.96 -10.67
N ASP A 117 -24.95 -16.84 -10.31
CA ASP A 117 -24.87 -15.58 -11.06
C ASP A 117 -23.50 -14.92 -10.88
N GLU A 118 -23.00 -14.89 -9.65
CA GLU A 118 -21.67 -14.39 -9.28
C GLU A 118 -20.56 -15.21 -9.96
N ALA A 119 -20.70 -16.53 -10.03
CA ALA A 119 -19.77 -17.41 -10.72
C ALA A 119 -19.76 -17.16 -12.24
N ILE A 120 -20.92 -16.88 -12.84
CA ILE A 120 -21.00 -16.48 -14.26
C ILE A 120 -20.28 -15.15 -14.48
N VAL A 121 -20.53 -14.14 -13.64
CA VAL A 121 -19.86 -12.83 -13.72
C VAL A 121 -18.35 -13.00 -13.58
N TRP A 122 -17.90 -13.77 -12.58
CA TRP A 122 -16.49 -14.07 -12.36
C TRP A 122 -15.84 -14.72 -13.58
N ARG A 123 -16.51 -15.70 -14.21
CA ARG A 123 -16.03 -16.34 -15.44
C ARG A 123 -15.90 -15.33 -16.58
N VAL A 124 -16.92 -14.49 -16.80
CA VAL A 124 -16.89 -13.45 -17.83
C VAL A 124 -15.75 -12.46 -17.59
N LEU A 125 -15.48 -12.07 -16.34
CA LEU A 125 -14.38 -11.16 -16.03
C LEU A 125 -13.00 -11.79 -16.31
N ASN A 126 -12.86 -13.11 -16.14
CA ASN A 126 -11.59 -13.81 -16.38
C ASN A 126 -11.37 -14.22 -17.85
N ASP A 127 -12.45 -14.51 -18.58
CA ASP A 127 -12.37 -14.99 -19.97
C ASP A 127 -12.18 -13.85 -21.00
N PHE A 128 -12.47 -12.61 -20.60
CA PHE A 128 -12.44 -11.46 -21.50
C PHE A 128 -11.25 -10.55 -21.22
N SER A 129 -10.66 -10.02 -22.29
CA SER A 129 -9.65 -8.96 -22.22
C SER A 129 -10.20 -7.69 -22.85
N GLY A 130 -9.89 -6.55 -22.23
CA GLY A 130 -10.41 -5.27 -22.73
C GLY A 130 -10.14 -4.11 -21.78
N THR A 131 -10.34 -2.90 -22.28
CA THR A 131 -10.29 -1.68 -21.48
C THR A 131 -11.37 -1.76 -20.39
N ARG A 132 -11.03 -1.41 -19.14
CA ARG A 132 -11.92 -1.44 -17.96
C ARG A 132 -12.33 -2.82 -17.41
N ILE A 133 -11.93 -3.94 -18.02
CA ILE A 133 -12.17 -5.27 -17.43
C ILE A 133 -11.58 -5.35 -16.02
N ARG A 134 -10.39 -4.77 -15.85
CA ARG A 134 -9.74 -4.69 -14.55
C ARG A 134 -10.52 -3.90 -13.50
N ASP A 135 -11.03 -2.73 -13.87
CA ASP A 135 -11.82 -1.92 -12.94
C ASP A 135 -13.11 -2.65 -12.52
N ALA A 136 -13.71 -3.43 -13.45
CA ALA A 136 -14.85 -4.28 -13.16
C ALA A 136 -14.48 -5.48 -12.27
N GLU A 137 -13.33 -6.13 -12.53
CA GLU A 137 -12.76 -7.19 -11.69
C GLU A 137 -12.53 -6.69 -10.26
N ASP A 138 -11.87 -5.55 -10.11
CA ASP A 138 -11.55 -4.97 -8.80
C ASP A 138 -12.84 -4.61 -8.03
N LYS A 139 -13.84 -4.03 -8.70
CA LYS A 139 -15.17 -3.74 -8.10
C LYS A 139 -15.91 -5.01 -7.69
N PHE A 140 -15.88 -6.05 -8.53
CA PHE A 140 -16.53 -7.31 -8.24
C PHE A 140 -15.89 -7.98 -7.02
N VAL A 141 -14.55 -8.10 -7.00
CA VAL A 141 -13.80 -8.65 -5.88
C VAL A 141 -14.04 -7.85 -4.60
N TYR A 142 -14.10 -6.51 -4.69
CA TYR A 142 -14.44 -5.66 -3.56
C TYR A 142 -15.84 -5.96 -2.99
N GLY A 143 -16.85 -6.04 -3.86
CA GLY A 143 -18.22 -6.35 -3.46
C GLY A 143 -18.34 -7.73 -2.80
N MET A 144 -17.72 -8.74 -3.40
CA MET A 144 -17.71 -10.11 -2.87
C MET A 144 -16.96 -10.20 -1.54
N THR A 145 -15.78 -9.57 -1.45
CA THR A 145 -15.02 -9.51 -0.21
C THR A 145 -15.86 -8.89 0.89
N THR A 146 -16.45 -7.72 0.65
CA THR A 146 -17.27 -7.00 1.63
C THR A 146 -18.47 -7.82 2.09
N ARG A 147 -19.17 -8.48 1.15
CA ARG A 147 -20.32 -9.35 1.45
C ARG A 147 -19.95 -10.54 2.34
N HIS A 148 -18.81 -11.19 2.08
CA HIS A 148 -18.44 -12.45 2.73
C HIS A 148 -17.40 -12.30 3.84
N TRP A 149 -16.84 -11.11 4.06
CA TRP A 149 -15.66 -10.89 4.90
C TRP A 149 -15.80 -11.48 6.30
N SER A 150 -16.94 -11.24 6.96
CA SER A 150 -17.18 -11.71 8.33
C SER A 150 -17.05 -13.24 8.49
N GLY A 151 -17.43 -14.00 7.46
CA GLY A 151 -17.36 -15.46 7.44
C GLY A 151 -16.00 -16.02 7.02
N ILE A 152 -15.27 -15.31 6.16
CA ILE A 152 -14.01 -15.82 5.58
C ILE A 152 -12.75 -15.22 6.18
N ARG A 153 -12.83 -14.10 6.90
CA ARG A 153 -11.64 -13.36 7.36
C ARG A 153 -10.64 -14.21 8.13
N LYS A 154 -11.07 -15.24 8.86
CA LYS A 154 -10.15 -16.11 9.61
C LYS A 154 -9.27 -17.01 8.70
N ASN A 155 -9.67 -17.18 7.45
CA ASN A 155 -8.98 -18.03 6.48
C ASN A 155 -7.93 -17.25 5.66
N PHE A 156 -7.91 -15.93 5.77
CA PHE A 156 -6.91 -15.09 5.11
C PHE A 156 -5.75 -14.80 6.07
N ALA A 157 -4.55 -14.60 5.53
CA ALA A 157 -3.41 -14.14 6.32
C ALA A 157 -3.70 -12.80 7.01
N THR A 158 -2.99 -12.54 8.10
CA THR A 158 -2.97 -11.23 8.79
C THR A 158 -1.55 -10.67 8.68
N PRO A 159 -1.17 -10.12 7.51
CA PRO A 159 0.18 -9.61 7.32
C PRO A 159 0.44 -8.42 8.23
N GLU A 160 1.67 -8.30 8.71
CA GLU A 160 2.12 -7.05 9.32
C GLU A 160 2.22 -5.97 8.24
N PHE A 161 1.61 -4.81 8.48
CA PHE A 161 1.78 -3.65 7.61
C PHE A 161 3.10 -2.97 7.88
N ARG A 162 3.78 -2.58 6.80
CA ARG A 162 5.09 -1.94 6.77
C ARG A 162 4.95 -0.56 6.18
N LEU A 163 5.33 0.45 6.94
CA LEU A 163 5.05 1.86 6.65
C LEU A 163 6.27 2.59 6.13
N ILE A 164 6.06 3.37 5.08
CA ILE A 164 7.06 4.30 4.55
C ILE A 164 6.37 5.57 4.05
N SER A 165 6.94 6.74 4.35
CA SER A 165 6.42 7.99 3.81
C SER A 165 6.85 8.22 2.37
N ALA A 166 6.01 8.87 1.56
CA ALA A 166 6.37 9.27 0.20
C ALA A 166 7.68 10.07 0.15
N ARG A 167 7.89 10.96 1.14
CA ARG A 167 9.16 11.70 1.32
C ARG A 167 10.37 10.78 1.48
N LYS A 168 10.26 9.71 2.28
CA LYS A 168 11.36 8.75 2.48
C LYS A 168 11.64 7.97 1.19
N SER A 169 10.61 7.56 0.46
CA SER A 169 10.76 6.89 -0.85
C SER A 169 11.50 7.77 -1.85
N ILE A 170 11.16 9.06 -1.96
CA ILE A 170 11.88 10.00 -2.83
C ILE A 170 13.33 10.23 -2.36
N ARG A 171 13.58 10.28 -1.05
CA ARG A 171 14.95 10.36 -0.52
C ARG A 171 15.79 9.13 -0.88
N ILE A 172 15.20 7.93 -0.85
CA ILE A 172 15.88 6.69 -1.27
C ILE A 172 16.21 6.76 -2.77
N LEU A 173 15.25 7.17 -3.59
CA LEU A 173 15.47 7.41 -5.02
C LEU A 173 16.67 8.35 -5.27
N GLN A 174 16.74 9.47 -4.55
CA GLN A 174 17.81 10.45 -4.67
C GLN A 174 19.17 9.92 -4.22
N LYS A 175 19.22 9.16 -3.11
CA LYS A 175 20.48 8.65 -2.56
C LYS A 175 20.96 7.35 -3.19
N GLN A 176 20.05 6.58 -3.78
CA GLN A 176 20.31 5.25 -4.31
C GLN A 176 19.63 5.06 -5.68
N PRO A 177 20.02 5.82 -6.71
CA PRO A 177 19.40 5.75 -8.04
C PRO A 177 19.53 4.38 -8.72
N LYS A 178 20.45 3.51 -8.25
CA LYS A 178 20.54 2.12 -8.73
C LYS A 178 19.33 1.26 -8.33
N ARG A 179 18.55 1.67 -7.33
CA ARG A 179 17.31 0.98 -6.89
C ARG A 179 16.09 1.33 -7.76
N THR A 180 16.30 2.10 -8.82
CA THR A 180 15.31 2.38 -9.86
C THR A 180 15.79 1.84 -11.20
N PRO A 181 15.74 0.51 -11.42
CA PRO A 181 16.11 -0.05 -12.72
C PRO A 181 15.22 0.59 -13.78
N GLY A 182 15.86 1.23 -14.76
CA GLY A 182 15.18 2.01 -15.80
C GLY A 182 14.16 1.21 -16.60
N ILE A 183 13.14 1.94 -17.07
CA ILE A 183 12.06 1.61 -18.02
C ILE A 183 12.18 0.24 -18.70
N GLY A 184 11.22 -0.64 -18.42
CA GLY A 184 11.05 -1.93 -19.12
C GLY A 184 10.56 -3.08 -18.24
N LEU A 185 10.64 -2.95 -16.92
CA LEU A 185 10.01 -3.87 -15.99
C LEU A 185 8.54 -3.47 -15.82
N ARG A 186 7.61 -4.36 -16.21
CA ARG A 186 6.18 -4.16 -15.95
C ARG A 186 6.00 -3.79 -14.49
N ALA A 187 5.36 -2.65 -14.27
CA ALA A 187 5.03 -2.20 -12.95
C ALA A 187 4.06 -3.17 -12.27
N TRP A 188 4.12 -3.22 -10.95
CA TRP A 188 3.21 -4.01 -10.15
C TRP A 188 1.78 -3.64 -10.43
N GLY A 189 1.00 -4.62 -10.89
CA GLY A 189 -0.43 -4.44 -10.99
C GLY A 189 -0.82 -3.20 -11.79
N THR A 190 -0.09 -2.81 -12.83
CA THR A 190 -0.61 -1.89 -13.83
C THR A 190 -0.24 -2.44 -15.19
N GLY A 191 -1.16 -2.35 -16.15
CA GLY A 191 -0.84 -2.63 -17.56
C GLY A 191 0.09 -1.59 -18.17
N ALA A 192 0.70 -0.72 -17.36
CA ALA A 192 1.52 0.39 -17.80
C ALA A 192 2.90 -0.13 -18.25
N SER A 193 3.27 0.23 -19.47
CA SER A 193 4.48 -0.24 -20.14
C SER A 193 5.78 0.42 -19.66
N ALA A 194 5.70 1.33 -18.68
CA ALA A 194 6.84 2.00 -18.07
C ALA A 194 6.39 2.76 -16.81
N GLU A 195 6.48 2.17 -15.62
CA GLU A 195 6.45 2.98 -14.38
C GLU A 195 7.83 2.99 -13.75
N VAL A 196 8.26 4.19 -13.34
CA VAL A 196 9.47 4.34 -12.54
C VAL A 196 9.10 3.97 -11.10
N ASN A 197 9.70 2.87 -10.61
CA ASN A 197 9.53 2.39 -9.25
C ASN A 197 10.84 2.53 -8.48
N VAL A 198 10.75 2.89 -7.20
CA VAL A 198 11.86 2.80 -6.25
C VAL A 198 11.72 1.53 -5.44
N HIS A 199 12.72 0.67 -5.55
CA HIS A 199 12.76 -0.56 -4.77
C HIS A 199 13.32 -0.25 -3.39
N ILE A 200 12.59 -0.65 -2.36
CA ILE A 200 12.97 -0.42 -0.97
C ILE A 200 13.15 -1.74 -0.23
N SER A 201 14.00 -1.74 0.78
CA SER A 201 14.07 -2.81 1.78
C SER A 201 12.89 -2.70 2.73
N ILE A 202 12.17 -3.81 2.91
CA ILE A 202 11.09 -3.88 3.89
C ILE A 202 11.69 -3.74 5.30
N ASP A 203 12.80 -4.41 5.58
CA ASP A 203 13.40 -4.47 6.91
C ASP A 203 14.13 -3.19 7.30
N GLU A 204 14.95 -2.64 6.40
CA GLU A 204 15.78 -1.48 6.73
C GLU A 204 15.04 -0.14 6.55
N GLU A 205 14.07 -0.08 5.64
CA GLU A 205 13.54 1.20 5.15
C GLU A 205 12.08 1.46 5.48
N THR A 206 11.38 0.49 6.06
CA THR A 206 10.01 0.68 6.53
C THR A 206 9.94 0.64 8.06
N LYS A 207 8.75 0.91 8.59
CA LYS A 207 8.43 0.76 10.01
C LYS A 207 7.23 -0.17 10.19
N PRO A 208 7.28 -1.13 11.13
CA PRO A 208 6.11 -1.91 11.49
C PRO A 208 4.93 -1.00 11.86
N TRP A 209 3.73 -1.35 11.41
CA TRP A 209 2.50 -0.64 11.81
C TRP A 209 2.35 -0.62 13.32
N VAL A 210 2.70 -1.70 14.03
CA VAL A 210 2.62 -1.76 15.51
C VAL A 210 3.44 -0.64 16.18
N GLU A 211 4.62 -0.31 15.66
CA GLU A 211 5.44 0.80 16.20
C GLU A 211 4.73 2.15 16.00
N VAL A 212 4.13 2.37 14.83
CA VAL A 212 3.43 3.63 14.51
C VAL A 212 2.10 3.72 15.27
N PHE A 213 1.37 2.63 15.37
CA PHE A 213 0.17 2.48 16.17
C PHE A 213 0.43 2.86 17.63
N ASP A 214 1.48 2.31 18.24
CA ASP A 214 1.80 2.61 19.64
C ASP A 214 2.19 4.06 19.85
N ARG A 215 2.92 4.66 18.89
CA ARG A 215 3.24 6.09 18.92
C ARG A 215 2.00 6.97 18.82
N ILE A 216 1.06 6.67 17.92
CA ILE A 216 -0.20 7.43 17.80
C ILE A 216 -1.02 7.27 19.07
N ALA A 217 -1.16 6.03 19.57
CA ALA A 217 -1.92 5.73 20.77
C ALA A 217 -1.37 6.48 21.99
N ALA A 218 -0.05 6.47 22.20
CA ALA A 218 0.60 7.11 23.34
C ALA A 218 0.65 8.65 23.23
N ASN A 219 0.89 9.18 22.02
CA ASN A 219 1.17 10.59 21.82
C ASN A 219 0.01 11.29 21.09
N SER A 220 -0.03 11.18 19.76
CA SER A 220 -1.06 11.71 18.85
C SER A 220 -0.69 11.39 17.40
N LEU A 221 -1.60 11.65 16.45
CA LEU A 221 -1.24 11.66 15.02
C LEU A 221 -0.12 12.66 14.71
N ASN A 222 -0.04 13.77 15.46
CA ASN A 222 0.98 14.80 15.24
C ASN A 222 2.41 14.25 15.39
N ASP A 223 2.65 13.31 16.31
CA ASP A 223 3.97 12.69 16.49
C ASP A 223 4.46 11.96 15.22
N ILE A 224 3.53 11.38 14.46
CA ILE A 224 3.84 10.74 13.18
C ILE A 224 4.05 11.78 12.08
N ILE A 225 3.17 12.78 12.00
CA ILE A 225 3.27 13.87 11.03
C ILE A 225 4.60 14.63 11.19
N GLU A 226 5.01 14.94 12.41
CA GLU A 226 6.30 15.58 12.71
C GLU A 226 7.47 14.68 12.32
N ALA A 227 7.38 13.37 12.55
CA ALA A 227 8.43 12.44 12.16
C ALA A 227 8.58 12.33 10.64
N ILE A 228 7.47 12.37 9.88
CA ILE A 228 7.48 12.39 8.41
C ILE A 228 8.14 13.67 7.89
N ASN A 229 7.84 14.81 8.52
CA ASN A 229 8.32 16.13 8.11
C ASN A 229 9.68 16.51 8.70
N ARG A 230 10.28 15.66 9.53
CA ARG A 230 11.58 15.92 10.13
C ARG A 230 12.64 16.07 9.03
N LYS A 231 13.06 17.31 8.78
CA LYS A 231 14.20 17.59 7.92
C LYS A 231 15.46 17.10 8.64
N LYS A 232 16.22 16.22 8.00
CA LYS A 232 17.60 15.99 8.42
C LYS A 232 18.38 17.24 8.03
N THR A 233 18.85 18.01 9.01
CA THR A 233 19.82 19.08 8.79
C THR A 233 21.12 18.43 8.36
N GLU A 234 21.29 18.17 7.06
CA GLU A 234 22.61 17.92 6.51
C GLU A 234 23.25 19.30 6.40
N VAL A 235 24.32 19.53 7.17
CA VAL A 235 25.23 20.65 6.92
C VAL A 235 25.80 20.39 5.54
N VAL A 236 25.22 21.04 4.54
CA VAL A 236 25.82 21.11 3.21
C VAL A 236 27.05 21.98 3.41
N TYR A 237 28.22 21.34 3.49
CA TYR A 237 29.45 22.06 3.19
C TYR A 237 29.30 22.45 1.72
N ASP A 238 28.97 23.71 1.51
CA ASP A 238 29.10 24.38 0.23
C ASP A 238 30.55 24.85 0.19
N PRO A 239 31.50 24.04 -0.35
CA PRO A 239 32.82 24.58 -0.61
C PRO A 239 32.61 25.75 -1.57
N GLU A 240 33.24 26.88 -1.25
CA GLU A 240 33.19 28.12 -2.04
C GLU A 240 33.78 27.96 -3.47
N ILE A 241 34.20 26.74 -3.84
CA ILE A 241 34.87 26.34 -5.08
C ILE A 241 34.39 24.95 -5.53
#